data_AF-A0A1F8QHY3-F1
#
_entry.id   AF-A0A1F8QHY3-F1
#
_cell.length_a   1.000
_cell.length_b   1.000
_cell.length_c   1.000
_cell.angle_alpha   90.00
_cell.angle_beta   90.00
_cell.angle_gamma   90.00
#
_symmetry.space_group_name_H-M   'P 1'
#
loop_
_entity.id
_entity.type
_entity.pdbx_description
1 polymer ?
#
loop_
_entity_poly.entity_id
_entity_poly.type
_entity_poly.pdbx_seq_one_letter_code
_entity_poly.pdbx_strand_id
1 'polypeptide(L)' 'MRTLRASEIGTYLFCQRAWWYQKSEQPSQNLREMIAGSELHYRHGRAALGISCLRAAAYALLLLALILIGLYLTGKLI' A
#
# COMPACT_ATOMS: atom_id res chain seq x y z
N MET A 1 12.38 -4.54 -25.83
CA MET A 1 11.02 -3.98 -25.58
C MET A 1 11.09 -3.14 -24.31
N ARG A 2 10.37 -2.02 -24.22
CA ARG A 2 10.37 -1.16 -23.02
C ARG A 2 9.22 -1.55 -22.08
N THR A 3 9.50 -1.73 -20.80
CA THR A 3 8.47 -1.93 -19.77
C THR A 3 7.62 -0.66 -19.63
N LEU A 4 6.30 -0.80 -19.73
CA LEU A 4 5.34 0.28 -19.52
C LEU A 4 4.83 0.25 -18.08
N ARG A 5 4.89 1.37 -17.37
CA ARG A 5 4.29 1.49 -16.02
C ARG A 5 2.77 1.59 -16.14
N ALA A 6 2.05 1.10 -15.13
CA ALA A 6 0.59 1.23 -15.06
C ALA A 6 0.13 2.70 -15.13
N SER A 7 0.89 3.62 -14.51
CA SER A 7 0.62 5.05 -14.58
C SER A 7 0.76 5.62 -15.99
N GLU A 8 1.64 5.08 -16.84
CA GLU A 8 1.77 5.51 -18.24
C GLU A 8 0.56 5.10 -19.06
N ILE A 9 0.02 3.90 -18.82
CA ILE A 9 -1.22 3.43 -19.45
C ILE A 9 -2.37 4.36 -19.04
N GLY A 10 -2.48 4.69 -17.75
CA GLY A 10 -3.48 5.63 -17.24
C GLY A 10 -3.37 7.01 -17.90
N THR A 11 -2.16 7.58 -17.98
CA THR A 11 -1.95 8.87 -18.67
C THR A 11 -2.34 8.79 -20.14
N TYR A 12 -1.98 7.72 -20.86
CA TYR A 12 -2.30 7.57 -22.27
C TYR A 12 -3.82 7.50 -22.52
N LEU A 13 -4.53 6.70 -21.71
CA LEU A 13 -5.99 6.57 -21.79
C LEU A 13 -6.71 7.88 -21.46
N PHE A 14 -6.20 8.65 -20.50
CA PHE A 14 -6.74 9.96 -20.15
C PHE A 14 -6.43 11.02 -21.22
N CYS A 15 -5.17 11.13 -21.63
CA CYS A 15 -4.70 12.08 -22.65
C CYS A 15 -3.37 11.64 -23.28
N GLN A 16 -3.44 11.25 -24.55
CA GLN A 16 -2.27 10.81 -25.32
C GLN A 16 -1.20 11.92 -25.46
N ARG A 17 -1.62 13.19 -25.57
CA ARG A 17 -0.71 14.34 -25.63
C ARG A 17 0.06 14.52 -24.32
N ALA A 18 -0.61 14.39 -23.18
CA ALA A 18 0.04 14.45 -21.87
C ALA A 18 1.03 13.29 -21.67
N TRP A 19 0.69 12.08 -22.15
CA TRP A 19 1.60 10.95 -22.16
C TRP A 19 2.85 11.22 -23.03
N TRP A 20 2.68 11.83 -24.20
CA TRP A 20 3.81 12.21 -25.05
C TRP A 20 4.72 13.24 -24.35
N TYR A 21 4.15 14.24 -23.66
CA TYR A 21 4.92 15.19 -22.87
C TYR A 21 5.74 14.55 -21.75
N GLN A 22 5.16 13.58 -21.03
CA GLN A 22 5.89 12.81 -20.02
C GLN A 22 7.07 12.03 -20.64
N LYS A 23 6.92 11.53 -21.87
CA LYS A 23 7.98 10.81 -22.60
C LYS A 23 9.08 11.74 -23.12
N SER A 24 8.74 12.98 -23.45
CA SER A 24 9.68 14.01 -23.93
C SER A 24 10.34 14.81 -22.79
N GLU A 25 10.23 14.32 -21.54
CA GLU A 25 10.79 14.96 -20.33
C GLU A 25 10.29 16.39 -20.09
N GLN A 26 9.14 16.75 -20.66
CA GLN A 26 8.51 18.04 -20.42
C GLN A 26 7.88 18.05 -19.02
N PRO A 27 8.25 18.99 -18.14
CA PRO A 27 7.69 19.02 -16.79
C PRO A 27 6.19 19.32 -16.82
N SER A 28 5.46 18.69 -15.91
CA SER A 28 4.06 19.04 -15.64
C SER A 28 3.98 20.44 -15.07
N GLN A 29 2.99 21.22 -15.52
CA GLN A 29 2.68 22.51 -14.89
C GLN A 29 2.20 22.36 -13.44
N ASN A 30 1.64 21.19 -13.09
CA ASN A 30 1.11 20.86 -11.76
C ASN A 30 2.15 20.13 -10.89
N LEU A 31 3.45 20.42 -11.08
CA LEU A 31 4.53 19.72 -10.39
C LEU A 31 4.42 19.86 -8.86
N ARG A 32 3.99 21.02 -8.38
CA ARG A 32 3.84 21.30 -6.95
C ARG A 32 2.80 20.38 -6.31
N GLU A 33 1.65 20.25 -6.95
CA GLU A 33 0.54 19.41 -6.50
C GLU A 33 0.92 17.93 -6.56
N MET A 34 1.67 17.52 -7.60
CA MET A 34 2.18 16.15 -7.72
C MET A 34 3.15 15.79 -6.59
N ILE A 35 4.06 16.69 -6.24
CA ILE A 35 5.00 16.49 -5.12
C ILE A 35 4.23 16.40 -3.80
N ALA A 36 3.29 17.34 -3.56
CA ALA A 36 2.47 17.33 -2.36
C ALA A 36 1.63 16.05 -2.23
N GLY A 37 1.03 15.58 -3.34
CA GLY A 37 0.29 14.32 -3.38
C GLY A 37 1.19 13.11 -3.08
N SER A 38 2.41 13.10 -3.62
CA SER A 38 3.38 12.03 -3.40
C SER A 38 3.80 11.93 -1.93
N GLU A 39 4.04 13.07 -1.28
CA GLU A 39 4.36 13.12 0.15
C GLU A 39 3.18 12.65 1.02
N LEU A 40 1.96 13.05 0.66
CA LEU A 40 0.74 12.58 1.34
C LEU A 40 0.60 11.05 1.23
N HIS A 41 0.80 10.49 0.04
CA HIS A 41 0.78 9.04 -0.17
C HIS A 41 1.88 8.32 0.61
N TYR A 42 3.09 8.89 0.68
CA TYR A 42 4.18 8.32 1.45
C TYR A 42 3.85 8.26 2.96
N ARG A 43 3.36 9.37 3.52
CA ARG A 43 2.92 9.44 4.93
C ARG A 43 1.79 8.46 5.21
N HIS A 44 0.78 8.39 4.34
CA HIS A 44 -0.32 7.46 4.47
C HIS A 44 0.16 6.00 4.40
N GLY A 45 1.02 5.67 3.43
CA GLY A 45 1.59 4.34 3.27
C GLY A 45 2.33 3.86 4.53
N ARG A 46 3.13 4.73 5.16
CA ARG A 46 3.81 4.42 6.42
C ARG A 46 2.82 4.11 7.55
N ALA A 47 1.75 4.90 7.68
CA ALA A 47 0.72 4.66 8.68
C ALA A 47 -0.02 3.34 8.41
N ALA A 48 -0.38 3.07 7.16
CA ALA A 48 -1.05 1.85 6.74
C ALA A 48 -0.22 0.59 7.02
N LEU A 49 1.10 0.65 6.81
CA LEU A 49 2.03 -0.43 7.17
C LEU A 49 2.05 -0.68 8.68
N GLY A 50 2.17 0.38 9.49
CA GLY A 50 2.15 0.27 10.95
C GLY A 50 0.87 -0.37 11.48
N ILE A 51 -0.29 0.07 10.97
CA ILE A 51 -1.60 -0.50 11.31
C ILE A 51 -1.68 -1.97 10.89
N SER A 52 -1.18 -2.32 9.70
CA SER A 52 -1.19 -3.70 9.20
C SER A 52 -0.34 -4.63 10.07
N CYS A 53 0.84 -4.18 10.49
CA CYS A 53 1.70 -4.94 11.41
C CYS A 53 1.05 -5.14 12.78
N LEU A 54 0.47 -4.08 13.37
CA LEU A 54 -0.23 -4.18 14.65
C LEU A 54 -1.44 -5.12 14.56
N ARG A 55 -2.19 -5.07 13.46
CA ARG A 55 -3.33 -5.96 13.23
C ARG A 55 -2.89 -7.41 13.09
N ALA A 56 -1.78 -7.67 12.38
CA ALA A 56 -1.21 -9.01 12.29
C ALA A 56 -0.77 -9.53 13.66
N ALA A 57 -0.11 -8.70 14.48
CA ALA A 57 0.29 -9.06 15.83
C ALA A 57 -0.92 -9.35 16.72
N ALA A 58 -1.98 -8.54 16.64
CA ALA A 58 -3.22 -8.74 17.39
C ALA A 58 -3.86 -10.10 17.07
N TYR A 59 -3.97 -10.46 15.78
CA TYR A 59 -4.50 -11.77 15.39
C TYR A 59 -3.60 -12.93 15.81
N ALA A 60 -2.28 -12.78 15.74
CA ALA A 60 -1.34 -13.80 16.21
C ALA A 60 -1.47 -14.05 17.72
N LEU A 61 -1.56 -12.98 18.52
CA LEU A 61 -1.76 -13.07 19.97
C LEU A 61 -3.12 -13.67 20.32
N LEU A 62 -4.18 -13.29 19.61
CA LEU A 62 -5.51 -13.87 19.79
C LEU A 62 -5.49 -15.38 19.50
N LEU A 63 -4.88 -15.80 18.39
CA LEU A 63 -4.75 -17.20 18.05
C LEU A 63 -3.97 -17.97 19.11
N LEU A 64 -2.86 -17.42 19.61
CA LEU A 64 -2.07 -18.02 20.67
C LEU A 64 -2.90 -18.19 21.96
N ALA A 65 -3.66 -17.17 22.35
CA ALA A 65 -4.54 -17.24 23.52
C ALA A 65 -5.60 -18.35 23.37
N LEU A 66 -6.22 -18.47 22.19
CA LEU A 66 -7.20 -19.52 21.91
C LEU A 66 -6.58 -20.92 21.98
N ILE A 67 -5.35 -21.10 21.46
CA ILE A 67 -4.62 -22.37 21.56
C ILE A 67 -4.35 -22.72 23.03
N LEU A 68 -3.84 -21.78 23.82
CA LEU A 68 -3.53 -22.00 25.23
C LEU A 68 -4.79 -22.34 26.05
N ILE A 69 -5.90 -21.64 25.80
CA ILE A 69 -7.19 -21.95 26.42
C ILE A 69 -7.64 -23.36 26.02
N GLY A 70 -7.54 -23.71 24.74
CA GLY A 70 -7.86 -25.05 24.25
C GLY A 70 -7.06 -26.13 24.97
N LEU A 71 -5.74 -25.97 25.07
CA LEU A 71 -4.84 -26.88 25.78
C LEU A 71 -5.16 -26.98 27.28
N TYR A 72 -5.46 -25.85 27.93
CA TYR A 72 -5.82 -25.83 29.34
C TYR A 72 -7.11 -26.60 29.60
N LEU A 73 -8.14 -26.37 28.78
CA LEU A 73 -9.43 -27.03 28.93
C LEU A 73 -9.35 -28.53 28.62
N THR A 74 -8.63 -28.94 27.58
CA THR A 74 -8.46 -30.37 27.27
C THR A 74 -7.64 -31.09 28.34
N GLY A 75 -6.57 -30.46 28.85
CA GLY A 75 -5.77 -31.01 29.95
C GLY A 75 -6.50 -31.08 31.30
N LYS A 76 -7.64 -30.37 31.46
CA LYS A 76 -8.53 -30.50 32.63
C LYS A 76 -9.60 -31.58 32.46
N LEU A 77 -9.88 -31.99 31.23
CA LEU A 77 -10.96 -32.92 30.88
C LEU A 77 -10.51 -34.39 30.87
N ILE A 78 -9.21 -34.61 30.65
CA ILE A 78 -8.54 -35.92 30.66
C ILE A 78 -7.88 -36.11 32.03
#